data_AF-U3P806-F1
#
_entry.id   AF-U3P806-F1
#
_cell.length_a   1.000
_cell.length_b   1.000
_cell.length_c   1.000
_cell.angle_alpha   90.00
_cell.angle_beta   90.00
_cell.angle_gamma   90.00
#
_symmetry.space_group_name_H-M   'P 1'
#
loop_
_entity.id
_entity.type
_entity.pdbx_description
1 polymer ?
#
loop_
_entity_poly.entity_id
_entity_poly.type
_entity_poly.pdbx_seq_one_letter_code
_entity_poly.pdbx_strand_id
1 'polypeptide(L)'
;MPKPYPKEFRDDVVRVAESRELGVTIERIAVGVHPMTLTKWLARSRAEKTAAETGAPSLGDRDAEVRELRNRNRLLEQEVEVLRRAAAYLSQAHLPGKRLYPLVKELSGDGIPVMVTCRVLKLARQPYYRWLRDPITEAELVEAYRTNALFDAHRNDPEFGHRLLADEARDAGEGMSDRTAWKIASENGWWSAFGKRKARGKGKKQGPPVHDDLVQREFTADGPNKVWLTDITEHKTGEGKLYLCAIKDVFSNKIVGYSIDSRMKSSLAVRALSNAVALRGNVAGCVIHSDRGSQGGLKWSSQHLDREVERWGHRTGRRVCGRIGARSPRPVGRRSRGAKTESGSGWQS
;
A
#
# COMPACT_ATOMS: atom_id res chain seq x y z
N MET A 1 -32.34 5.68 -44.35
CA MET A 1 -33.65 6.24 -43.95
C MET A 1 -34.23 6.99 -45.16
N PRO A 2 -35.46 6.71 -45.60
CA PRO A 2 -36.13 7.51 -46.63
C PRO A 2 -36.21 8.98 -46.19
N LYS A 3 -36.13 9.92 -47.13
CA LYS A 3 -36.32 11.34 -46.81
C LYS A 3 -37.73 11.56 -46.25
N PRO A 4 -37.90 12.34 -45.17
CA PRO A 4 -39.23 12.67 -44.66
C PRO A 4 -40.04 13.46 -45.69
N TYR A 5 -41.31 13.08 -45.87
CA TYR A 5 -42.47 13.97 -45.91
C TYR A 5 -42.19 15.48 -45.75
N PRO A 6 -42.12 16.36 -46.79
CA PRO A 6 -42.20 17.80 -46.56
C PRO A 6 -43.47 18.15 -45.77
N LYS A 7 -43.37 19.11 -44.85
CA LYS A 7 -44.48 19.48 -43.95
C LYS A 7 -45.71 19.93 -44.74
N GLU A 8 -45.50 20.79 -45.74
CA GLU A 8 -46.55 21.32 -46.62
C GLU A 8 -47.31 20.20 -47.33
N PHE A 9 -46.59 19.24 -47.90
CA PHE A 9 -47.19 18.07 -48.53
C PHE A 9 -48.03 17.23 -47.55
N ARG A 10 -47.51 16.99 -46.34
CA ARG A 10 -48.26 16.25 -45.31
C ARG A 10 -49.53 17.00 -44.91
N ASP A 11 -49.45 18.31 -44.69
CA ASP A 11 -50.57 19.13 -44.23
C ASP A 11 -51.67 19.22 -45.32
N ASP A 12 -51.27 19.31 -46.59
CA ASP A 12 -52.20 19.29 -47.73
C ASP A 12 -52.91 17.94 -47.89
N VAL A 13 -52.18 16.83 -47.81
CA VAL A 13 -52.78 15.48 -47.89
C VAL A 13 -53.71 15.22 -46.71
N VAL A 14 -53.37 15.68 -45.50
CA VAL A 14 -54.24 15.59 -44.32
C VAL A 14 -55.50 16.43 -44.52
N ARG A 15 -55.39 17.67 -45.03
CA ARG A 15 -56.54 18.54 -45.32
C ARG A 15 -57.52 17.89 -46.30
N VAL A 16 -57.02 17.35 -47.41
CA VAL A 16 -57.83 16.63 -48.41
C VAL A 16 -58.48 15.37 -47.81
N ALA A 17 -57.76 14.64 -46.97
CA ALA A 17 -58.27 13.44 -46.31
C ALA A 17 -59.33 13.73 -45.23
N GLU A 18 -59.30 14.92 -44.61
CA GLU A 18 -60.30 15.41 -43.66
C GLU A 18 -61.55 15.97 -44.35
N SER A 19 -61.39 16.63 -45.51
CA SER A 19 -62.50 17.21 -46.29
C SER A 19 -63.14 16.24 -47.28
N ARG A 20 -62.89 14.93 -47.16
CA ARG A 20 -63.35 13.93 -48.12
C ARG A 20 -64.87 13.71 -48.08
N GLU A 21 -65.46 13.47 -49.24
CA GLU A 21 -66.87 13.08 -49.36
C GLU A 21 -67.12 11.66 -48.81
N LEU A 22 -68.33 11.42 -48.32
CA LEU A 22 -68.78 10.12 -47.82
C LEU A 22 -68.75 9.10 -48.97
N GLY A 23 -67.81 8.15 -48.92
CA GLY A 23 -67.61 7.12 -49.94
C GLY A 23 -66.19 7.05 -50.51
N VAL A 24 -65.36 8.08 -50.30
CA VAL A 24 -63.94 8.04 -50.70
C VAL A 24 -63.10 7.33 -49.63
N THR A 25 -62.47 6.21 -49.99
CA THR A 25 -61.59 5.45 -49.08
C THR A 25 -60.23 6.13 -48.90
N ILE A 26 -59.59 5.88 -47.75
CA ILE A 26 -58.24 6.41 -47.43
C ILE A 26 -57.20 5.96 -48.47
N GLU A 27 -57.36 4.75 -49.01
CA GLU A 27 -56.48 4.17 -50.05
C GLU A 27 -56.49 4.98 -51.36
N ARG A 28 -57.65 5.55 -51.72
CA ARG A 28 -57.82 6.36 -52.93
C ARG A 28 -57.22 7.77 -52.78
N ILE A 29 -57.07 8.27 -51.55
CA ILE A 29 -56.47 9.58 -51.23
C ILE A 29 -54.96 9.45 -50.99
N ALA A 30 -54.49 8.29 -50.56
CA ALA A 30 -53.08 8.00 -50.28
C ALA A 30 -52.21 7.85 -51.57
N VAL A 31 -52.42 8.71 -52.56
CA VAL A 31 -51.64 8.70 -53.81
C VAL A 31 -50.22 9.15 -53.52
N GLY A 32 -49.25 8.24 -53.69
CA GLY A 32 -47.83 8.51 -53.41
C GLY A 32 -47.41 8.39 -51.94
N VAL A 33 -48.31 7.94 -51.05
CA VAL A 33 -48.03 7.69 -49.64
C VAL A 33 -48.66 6.36 -49.21
N HIS A 34 -47.98 5.55 -48.43
CA HIS A 34 -48.59 4.30 -47.94
C HIS A 34 -49.85 4.60 -47.08
N PRO A 35 -51.00 3.92 -47.26
CA PRO A 35 -52.27 4.22 -46.57
C PRO A 35 -52.15 4.32 -45.04
N MET A 36 -51.41 3.40 -44.42
CA MET A 36 -51.09 3.40 -42.97
C MET A 36 -50.43 4.71 -42.48
N THR A 37 -49.63 5.35 -43.33
CA THR A 37 -48.95 6.62 -43.00
C THR A 37 -49.97 7.75 -42.95
N LEU A 38 -50.91 7.79 -43.91
CA LEU A 38 -52.01 8.76 -43.91
C LEU A 38 -52.94 8.55 -42.69
N THR A 39 -53.20 7.30 -42.30
CA THR A 39 -53.98 7.00 -41.09
C THR A 39 -53.29 7.55 -39.83
N LYS A 40 -51.97 7.39 -39.71
CA LYS A 40 -51.17 7.95 -38.62
C LYS A 40 -51.19 9.49 -38.59
N TRP A 41 -51.12 10.14 -39.75
CA TRP A 41 -51.21 11.59 -39.84
C TRP A 41 -52.58 12.13 -39.44
N LEU A 42 -53.67 11.47 -39.86
CA LEU A 42 -55.03 11.80 -39.45
C LEU A 42 -55.24 11.63 -37.94
N ALA A 43 -54.72 10.54 -37.36
CA ALA A 43 -54.77 10.31 -35.92
C ALA A 43 -54.02 11.41 -35.14
N ARG A 44 -52.86 11.83 -35.64
CA ARG A 44 -52.07 12.94 -35.06
C ARG A 44 -52.79 14.29 -35.18
N SER A 45 -53.37 14.60 -36.33
CA SER A 45 -54.17 15.84 -36.54
C SER A 45 -55.35 15.91 -35.58
N ARG A 46 -56.09 14.80 -35.43
CA ARG A 46 -57.20 14.71 -34.47
C ARG A 46 -56.73 14.93 -33.03
N ALA A 47 -55.65 14.28 -32.63
CA ALA A 47 -55.08 14.45 -31.29
C ALA A 47 -54.60 15.90 -31.03
N GLU A 48 -54.02 16.56 -32.03
CA GLU A 48 -53.60 17.97 -31.95
C GLU A 48 -54.81 18.92 -31.85
N LYS A 49 -55.91 18.65 -32.57
CA LYS A 49 -57.19 19.40 -32.45
C LYS A 49 -57.84 19.21 -31.08
N THR A 50 -57.95 17.96 -30.61
CA THR A 50 -58.51 17.69 -29.28
C THR A 50 -57.66 18.31 -28.17
N ALA A 51 -56.33 18.33 -28.32
CA ALA A 51 -55.43 19.00 -27.39
C ALA A 51 -55.66 20.53 -27.38
N ALA A 52 -55.84 21.15 -28.55
CA ALA A 52 -56.17 22.57 -28.66
C ALA A 52 -57.52 22.93 -28.03
N GLU A 53 -58.52 22.05 -28.16
CA GLU A 53 -59.86 22.24 -27.58
C GLU A 53 -59.90 22.03 -26.06
N THR A 54 -59.12 21.08 -25.54
CA THR A 54 -59.11 20.72 -24.11
C THR A 54 -58.04 21.46 -23.30
N GLY A 55 -57.17 22.23 -23.95
CA GLY A 55 -55.99 22.85 -23.33
C GLY A 55 -54.90 21.85 -22.90
N ALA A 56 -54.98 20.59 -23.35
CA ALA A 56 -53.99 19.57 -23.05
C ALA A 56 -52.70 19.80 -23.87
N PRO A 57 -51.51 19.42 -23.35
CA PRO A 57 -50.25 19.58 -24.08
C PRO A 57 -50.27 18.79 -25.39
N SER A 58 -49.77 19.41 -26.46
CA SER A 58 -49.70 18.79 -27.79
C SER A 58 -48.74 17.61 -27.79
N LEU A 59 -48.80 16.76 -28.82
CA LEU A 59 -47.84 15.66 -29.00
C LEU A 59 -46.39 16.17 -29.06
N GLY A 60 -46.15 17.34 -29.66
CA GLY A 60 -44.82 17.96 -29.71
C GLY A 60 -44.34 18.43 -28.34
N ASP A 61 -45.25 18.97 -27.52
CA ASP A 61 -44.93 19.41 -26.15
C ASP A 61 -44.61 18.20 -25.26
N ARG A 62 -45.38 17.11 -25.38
CA ARG A 62 -45.10 15.85 -24.69
C ARG A 62 -43.75 15.25 -25.10
N ASP A 63 -43.43 15.25 -26.41
CA ASP A 63 -42.14 14.77 -26.91
C ASP A 63 -40.97 15.66 -26.45
N ALA A 64 -41.18 16.97 -26.30
CA ALA A 64 -40.21 17.89 -25.74
C ALA A 64 -40.00 17.62 -24.23
N GLU A 65 -41.08 17.48 -23.47
CA GLU A 65 -41.06 17.16 -22.05
C GLU A 65 -40.37 15.82 -21.78
N VAL A 66 -40.68 14.77 -22.56
CA VAL A 66 -40.01 13.47 -22.44
C VAL A 66 -38.50 13.57 -22.70
N ARG A 67 -38.07 14.41 -23.66
CA ARG A 67 -36.64 14.65 -23.90
C ARG A 67 -35.99 15.39 -22.74
N GLU A 68 -36.65 16.41 -22.20
CA GLU A 68 -36.17 17.15 -21.04
C GLU A 68 -36.04 16.25 -19.80
N LEU A 69 -37.07 15.47 -19.50
CA LEU A 69 -37.08 14.52 -18.38
C LEU A 69 -36.00 13.45 -18.55
N ARG A 70 -35.80 12.91 -19.76
CA ARG A 70 -34.71 11.98 -20.04
C ARG A 70 -33.34 12.62 -19.81
N ASN A 71 -33.13 13.86 -20.25
CA ASN A 71 -31.88 14.58 -20.00
C ASN A 71 -31.65 14.84 -18.50
N ARG A 72 -32.71 15.22 -17.78
CA ARG A 72 -32.66 15.43 -16.33
C ARG A 72 -32.37 14.15 -15.56
N ASN A 73 -33.04 13.04 -15.92
CA ASN A 73 -32.77 11.73 -15.31
C ASN A 73 -31.33 11.30 -15.54
N ARG A 74 -30.81 11.44 -16.77
CA ARG A 74 -29.41 11.14 -17.06
C ARG A 74 -28.46 11.98 -16.19
N LEU A 75 -28.75 13.27 -16.01
CA LEU A 75 -27.93 14.14 -15.17
C LEU A 75 -27.98 13.70 -13.70
N LEU A 76 -29.18 13.41 -13.17
CA LEU A 76 -29.37 12.95 -11.80
C LEU A 76 -28.68 11.60 -11.55
N GLU A 77 -28.77 10.66 -12.49
CA GLU A 77 -28.06 9.39 -12.44
C GLU A 77 -26.54 9.60 -12.32
N GLN A 78 -25.99 10.53 -13.11
CA GLN A 78 -24.57 10.91 -13.01
C GLN A 78 -24.24 11.53 -11.64
N GLU A 79 -25.08 12.42 -11.12
CA GLU A 79 -24.85 13.05 -9.81
C GLU A 79 -24.89 12.04 -8.66
N VAL A 80 -25.84 11.11 -8.68
CA VAL A 80 -25.95 10.03 -7.70
C VAL A 80 -24.70 9.15 -7.74
N GLU A 81 -24.22 8.80 -8.93
CA GLU A 81 -23.01 7.99 -9.08
C GLU A 81 -21.77 8.72 -8.55
N VAL A 82 -21.64 10.03 -8.85
CA VAL A 82 -20.56 10.87 -8.28
C VAL A 82 -20.60 10.84 -6.76
N LEU A 83 -21.77 11.05 -6.14
CA LEU A 83 -21.92 11.05 -4.68
C LEU A 83 -21.60 9.67 -4.08
N ARG A 84 -22.06 8.60 -4.71
CA ARG A 84 -21.79 7.22 -4.27
C ARG A 84 -20.30 6.92 -4.28
N ARG A 85 -19.61 7.25 -5.38
CA ARG A 85 -18.16 7.03 -5.54
C ARG A 85 -17.36 7.95 -4.62
N ALA A 86 -17.81 9.18 -4.41
CA ALA A 86 -17.20 10.10 -3.44
C ALA A 86 -17.34 9.62 -2.00
N ALA A 87 -18.50 9.10 -1.60
CA ALA A 87 -18.69 8.51 -0.29
C ALA A 87 -17.75 7.31 -0.07
N ALA A 88 -17.64 6.42 -1.07
CA ALA A 88 -16.70 5.31 -1.03
C ALA A 88 -15.24 5.79 -0.94
N TYR A 89 -14.84 6.77 -1.75
CA TYR A 89 -13.49 7.34 -1.75
C TYR A 89 -13.14 7.98 -0.40
N LEU A 90 -14.04 8.79 0.16
CA LEU A 90 -13.85 9.48 1.44
C LEU A 90 -13.88 8.55 2.66
N SER A 91 -14.46 7.36 2.53
CA SER A 91 -14.44 6.35 3.60
C SER A 91 -13.06 5.69 3.79
N GLN A 92 -12.12 5.89 2.87
CA GLN A 92 -10.78 5.32 2.95
C GLN A 92 -9.93 6.05 4.01
N ALA A 93 -9.33 5.28 4.93
CA ALA A 93 -8.63 5.82 6.11
C ALA A 93 -7.33 6.60 5.81
N HIS A 94 -6.79 6.48 4.60
CA HIS A 94 -5.53 7.12 4.20
C HIS A 94 -5.69 7.86 2.87
N LEU A 95 -6.31 9.04 2.91
CA LEU A 95 -6.31 9.97 1.78
C LEU A 95 -5.15 10.96 1.95
N PRO A 96 -3.99 10.73 1.29
CA PRO A 96 -2.91 11.70 1.33
C PRO A 96 -3.41 13.03 0.74
N GLY A 97 -3.47 14.05 1.59
CA GLY A 97 -3.72 15.43 1.21
C GLY A 97 -5.05 15.72 0.52
N LYS A 98 -6.22 15.42 1.13
CA LYS A 98 -7.55 16.03 0.83
C LYS A 98 -7.85 16.40 -0.65
N ARG A 99 -7.39 15.64 -1.64
CA ARG A 99 -7.60 15.96 -3.06
C ARG A 99 -8.58 14.96 -3.63
N LEU A 100 -9.76 15.45 -4.01
CA LEU A 100 -10.78 14.71 -4.74
C LEU A 100 -10.47 14.64 -6.24
N TYR A 101 -9.36 15.23 -6.71
CA TYR A 101 -9.00 15.26 -8.12
C TYR A 101 -8.68 13.88 -8.75
N PRO A 102 -8.03 12.93 -8.05
CA PRO A 102 -7.93 11.55 -8.52
C PRO A 102 -9.30 10.93 -8.82
N LEU A 103 -10.27 11.11 -7.92
CA LEU A 103 -11.65 10.68 -8.11
C LEU A 103 -12.31 11.36 -9.32
N VAL A 104 -12.09 12.67 -9.51
CA VAL A 104 -12.60 13.39 -10.70
C VAL A 104 -12.03 12.79 -12.00
N LYS A 105 -10.74 12.42 -12.01
CA LYS A 105 -10.10 11.77 -13.16
C LYS A 105 -10.67 10.39 -13.44
N GLU A 106 -10.90 9.57 -12.41
CA GLU A 106 -11.52 8.25 -12.53
C GLU A 106 -12.94 8.33 -13.12
N LEU A 107 -13.79 9.18 -12.53
CA LEU A 107 -15.18 9.38 -12.99
C LEU A 107 -15.25 9.92 -14.42
N SER A 108 -14.27 10.76 -14.82
CA SER A 108 -14.15 11.20 -16.20
C SER A 108 -13.78 10.07 -17.16
N GLY A 109 -12.99 9.10 -16.73
CA GLY A 109 -12.69 7.88 -17.50
C GLY A 109 -13.92 6.99 -17.67
N ASP A 110 -14.78 6.95 -16.65
CA ASP A 110 -16.06 6.22 -16.66
C ASP A 110 -17.16 6.94 -17.48
N GLY A 111 -16.85 8.06 -18.14
CA GLY A 111 -17.75 8.79 -19.02
C GLY A 111 -18.63 9.84 -18.33
N ILE A 112 -18.40 10.14 -17.05
CA ILE A 112 -19.07 11.24 -16.35
C ILE A 112 -18.33 12.55 -16.65
N PRO A 113 -18.99 13.58 -17.20
CA PRO A 113 -18.31 14.82 -17.54
C PRO A 113 -17.69 15.51 -16.31
N VAL A 114 -16.44 15.96 -16.42
CA VAL A 114 -15.71 16.71 -15.36
C VAL A 114 -16.55 17.87 -14.81
N MET A 115 -17.34 18.54 -15.64
CA MET A 115 -18.23 19.63 -15.20
C MET A 115 -19.28 19.18 -14.19
N VAL A 116 -19.88 17.99 -14.40
CA VAL A 116 -20.87 17.41 -13.47
C VAL A 116 -20.17 17.05 -12.17
N THR A 117 -19.06 16.33 -12.25
CA THR A 117 -18.31 15.89 -11.06
C THR A 117 -17.81 17.07 -10.22
N CYS A 118 -17.20 18.08 -10.85
CA CYS A 118 -16.73 19.28 -10.14
C CYS A 118 -17.89 20.06 -9.51
N ARG A 119 -19.05 20.16 -10.18
CA ARG A 119 -20.24 20.82 -9.61
C ARG A 119 -20.73 20.09 -8.35
N VAL A 120 -20.91 18.77 -8.45
CA VAL A 120 -21.41 17.93 -7.34
C VAL A 120 -20.46 17.96 -6.15
N LEU A 121 -19.15 17.86 -6.39
CA LEU A 121 -18.13 17.88 -5.33
C LEU A 121 -17.75 19.30 -4.87
N LYS A 122 -18.39 20.34 -5.39
CA LYS A 122 -18.10 21.77 -5.10
C LYS A 122 -16.62 22.14 -5.33
N LEU A 123 -16.04 21.65 -6.42
CA LEU A 123 -14.66 21.90 -6.83
C LEU A 123 -14.58 22.90 -7.98
N ALA A 124 -13.54 23.75 -7.98
CA ALA A 124 -13.23 24.58 -9.12
C ALA A 124 -12.55 23.77 -10.25
N ARG A 125 -12.94 24.04 -11.51
CA ARG A 125 -12.43 23.33 -12.70
C ARG A 125 -10.96 23.68 -13.02
N GLN A 126 -10.58 24.94 -12.89
CA GLN A 126 -9.23 25.40 -13.25
C GLN A 126 -8.13 24.71 -12.42
N PRO A 127 -8.23 24.59 -11.08
CA PRO A 127 -7.27 23.82 -10.27
C PRO A 127 -7.19 22.34 -10.64
N TYR A 128 -8.32 21.71 -11.02
CA TYR A 128 -8.31 20.32 -11.47
C TYR A 128 -7.43 20.13 -12.71
N TYR A 129 -7.58 20.98 -13.73
CA TYR A 129 -6.75 20.89 -14.94
C TYR A 129 -5.28 21.27 -14.68
N ARG A 130 -5.01 22.14 -13.70
CA ARG A 130 -3.64 22.40 -13.26
C ARG A 130 -3.02 21.15 -12.64
N TRP A 131 -3.75 20.49 -11.73
CA TRP A 131 -3.35 19.23 -11.12
C TRP A 131 -3.22 18.11 -12.16
N LEU A 132 -4.05 18.08 -13.19
CA LEU A 132 -3.96 17.05 -14.23
C LEU A 132 -2.64 17.10 -15.02
N ARG A 133 -2.03 18.29 -15.13
CA ARG A 133 -0.71 18.48 -15.77
C ARG A 133 0.44 18.03 -14.87
N ASP A 134 0.30 18.29 -13.58
CA ASP A 134 1.32 17.96 -12.57
C ASP A 134 0.63 17.38 -11.31
N PRO A 135 0.30 16.07 -11.34
CA PRO A 135 -0.52 15.47 -10.30
C PRO A 135 0.24 15.14 -9.03
N ILE A 136 1.57 15.02 -9.11
CA ILE A 136 2.49 14.73 -8.02
C ILE A 136 3.48 15.87 -7.94
N THR A 137 3.35 16.69 -6.92
CA THR A 137 4.25 17.80 -6.69
C THR A 137 5.61 17.33 -6.19
N GLU A 138 6.65 18.11 -6.45
CA GLU A 138 8.00 17.85 -5.92
C GLU A 138 7.99 17.64 -4.40
N ALA A 139 7.15 18.40 -3.68
CA ALA A 139 7.01 18.25 -2.23
C ALA A 139 6.44 16.88 -1.81
N GLU A 140 5.45 16.36 -2.55
CA GLU A 140 4.88 15.03 -2.30
C GLU A 140 5.90 13.92 -2.60
N LEU A 141 6.70 14.10 -3.65
CA LEU A 141 7.79 13.18 -3.99
C LEU A 141 8.87 13.14 -2.90
N VAL A 142 9.32 14.30 -2.44
CA VAL A 142 10.29 14.42 -1.34
C VAL A 142 9.72 13.84 -0.04
N GLU A 143 8.44 14.08 0.29
CA GLU A 143 7.80 13.48 1.47
C GLU A 143 7.79 11.94 1.36
N ALA A 144 7.52 11.39 0.17
CA ALA A 144 7.55 9.95 -0.07
C ALA A 144 8.96 9.35 0.10
N TYR A 145 10.00 9.97 -0.45
CA TYR A 145 11.38 9.48 -0.27
C TYR A 145 11.82 9.53 1.19
N ARG A 146 11.53 10.62 1.89
CA ARG A 146 11.77 10.76 3.33
C ARG A 146 11.03 9.70 4.15
N THR A 147 9.79 9.40 3.78
CA THR A 147 8.97 8.37 4.41
C THR A 147 9.59 7.00 4.23
N ASN A 148 10.08 6.67 3.03
CA ASN A 148 10.80 5.42 2.77
C ASN A 148 12.10 5.32 3.57
N ALA A 149 12.90 6.39 3.61
CA ALA A 149 14.15 6.40 4.37
C ALA A 149 13.91 6.19 5.88
N LEU A 150 12.88 6.83 6.44
CA LEU A 150 12.49 6.62 7.84
C LEU A 150 11.95 5.21 8.09
N PHE A 151 11.19 4.64 7.15
CA PHE A 151 10.72 3.26 7.23
C PHE A 151 11.88 2.28 7.28
N ASP A 152 12.84 2.41 6.37
CA ASP A 152 14.00 1.52 6.30
C ASP A 152 14.87 1.65 7.56
N ALA A 153 15.11 2.88 8.03
CA ALA A 153 15.81 3.12 9.29
C ALA A 153 15.09 2.47 10.49
N HIS A 154 13.77 2.61 10.58
CA HIS A 154 12.99 2.02 11.67
C HIS A 154 12.94 0.51 11.59
N ARG A 155 12.85 -0.05 10.38
CA ARG A 155 12.88 -1.50 10.14
C ARG A 155 14.22 -2.10 10.57
N ASN A 156 15.33 -1.42 10.28
CA ASN A 156 16.67 -1.87 10.66
C ASN A 156 16.86 -1.80 12.18
N ASP A 157 16.48 -0.67 12.79
CA ASP A 157 16.66 -0.44 14.21
C ASP A 157 15.35 0.05 14.86
N PRO A 158 14.41 -0.87 15.19
CA PRO A 158 13.11 -0.50 15.76
C PRO A 158 13.20 0.23 17.09
N GLU A 159 14.33 0.10 17.78
CA GLU A 159 14.63 0.78 19.04
C GLU A 159 14.87 2.29 18.88
N PHE A 160 15.16 2.77 17.67
CA PHE A 160 15.48 4.17 17.43
C PHE A 160 14.25 5.06 17.58
N GLY A 161 14.43 6.17 18.32
CA GLY A 161 13.45 7.26 18.35
C GLY A 161 13.58 8.15 17.11
N HIS A 162 12.56 8.99 16.84
CA HIS A 162 12.47 9.80 15.62
C HIS A 162 13.72 10.65 15.30
N ARG A 163 14.48 11.11 16.31
CA ARG A 163 15.71 11.88 16.10
C ARG A 163 16.84 11.02 15.52
N LEU A 164 16.98 9.80 16.01
CA LEU A 164 17.95 8.84 15.46
C LEU A 164 17.52 8.40 14.07
N LEU A 165 16.22 8.17 13.84
CA LEU A 165 15.70 7.89 12.49
C LEU A 165 15.96 9.06 11.52
N ALA A 166 15.83 10.31 11.97
CA ALA A 166 16.14 11.49 11.16
C ALA A 166 17.63 11.55 10.77
N ASP A 167 18.52 11.13 11.67
CA ASP A 167 19.94 11.02 11.35
C ASP A 167 20.21 9.93 10.32
N GLU A 168 19.63 8.73 10.49
CA GLU A 168 19.75 7.64 9.51
C GLU A 168 19.22 8.06 8.12
N ALA A 169 18.08 8.76 8.09
CA ALA A 169 17.53 9.28 6.84
C ALA A 169 18.47 10.33 6.21
N ARG A 170 19.14 11.16 7.02
CA ARG A 170 20.15 12.12 6.54
C ARG A 170 21.37 11.42 5.96
N ASP A 171 21.85 10.37 6.62
CA ASP A 171 22.96 9.54 6.12
C ASP A 171 22.61 8.85 4.80
N ALA A 172 21.32 8.53 4.59
CA ALA A 172 20.77 8.00 3.35
C ALA A 172 20.51 9.05 2.25
N GLY A 173 20.81 10.33 2.49
CA GLY A 173 20.61 11.43 1.54
C GLY A 173 19.26 12.16 1.67
N GLU A 174 18.36 11.68 2.52
CA GLU A 174 17.01 12.22 2.71
C GLU A 174 16.90 13.09 3.97
N GLY A 175 17.68 14.18 3.99
CA GLY A 175 17.73 15.11 5.11
C GLY A 175 16.40 15.82 5.37
N MET A 176 16.00 15.91 6.65
CA MET A 176 14.81 16.63 7.10
C MET A 176 14.97 17.18 8.52
N SER A 177 14.01 18.02 8.95
CA SER A 177 13.96 18.50 10.33
C SER A 177 13.47 17.39 11.28
N ASP A 178 13.94 17.39 12.53
CA ASP A 178 13.47 16.45 13.58
C ASP A 178 11.93 16.47 13.71
N ARG A 179 11.30 17.64 13.55
CA ARG A 179 9.84 17.79 13.59
C ARG A 179 9.15 17.09 12.42
N THR A 180 9.73 17.17 11.22
CA THR A 180 9.23 16.47 10.04
C THR A 180 9.34 14.96 10.22
N ALA A 181 10.49 14.49 10.68
CA ALA A 181 10.69 13.07 10.98
C ALA A 181 9.71 12.57 12.05
N TRP A 182 9.51 13.36 13.12
CA TRP A 182 8.51 13.05 14.14
C TRP A 182 7.10 12.95 13.57
N LYS A 183 6.69 13.91 12.74
CA LYS A 183 5.35 13.92 12.12
C LYS A 183 5.15 12.65 11.27
N ILE A 184 6.06 12.37 10.34
CA ILE A 184 5.99 11.21 9.44
C ILE A 184 5.99 9.90 10.24
N ALA A 185 6.93 9.74 11.18
CA ALA A 185 7.01 8.53 12.00
C ALA A 185 5.75 8.33 12.87
N SER A 186 5.19 9.42 13.42
CA SER A 186 3.98 9.36 14.25
C SER A 186 2.74 9.00 13.43
N GLU A 187 2.56 9.59 12.24
CA GLU A 187 1.45 9.30 11.33
C GLU A 187 1.48 7.84 10.84
N ASN A 188 2.67 7.27 10.64
CA ASN A 188 2.86 5.88 10.21
C ASN A 188 2.96 4.88 11.38
N GLY A 189 2.91 5.34 12.64
CA GLY A 189 3.00 4.48 13.82
C GLY A 189 4.37 3.83 14.06
N TRP A 190 5.44 4.42 13.51
CA TRP A 190 6.82 3.97 13.69
C TRP A 190 7.39 4.48 15.00
N TRP A 191 6.97 3.84 16.08
CA TRP A 191 7.39 4.16 17.44
C TRP A 191 8.61 3.34 17.85
N SER A 192 9.53 3.97 18.58
CA SER A 192 10.63 3.25 19.22
C SER A 192 10.11 2.08 20.06
N ALA A 193 10.67 0.89 19.81
CA ALA A 193 10.34 -0.36 20.49
C ALA A 193 10.77 -0.38 21.97
N PHE A 194 11.50 0.64 22.46
CA PHE A 194 11.73 0.80 23.89
C PHE A 194 10.39 1.04 24.61
N GLY A 195 9.79 -0.06 25.07
CA GLY A 195 8.64 -0.02 25.95
C GLY A 195 8.98 0.84 27.18
N LYS A 196 8.06 1.76 27.52
CA LYS A 196 8.12 2.57 28.75
C LYS A 196 8.70 1.73 29.88
N ARG A 197 9.72 2.26 30.56
CA ARG A 197 10.38 1.65 31.71
C ARG A 197 9.32 1.04 32.64
N LYS A 198 9.09 -0.28 32.55
CA LYS A 198 8.21 -0.96 33.50
C LYS A 198 8.81 -0.70 34.87
N ALA A 199 8.00 -0.14 35.77
CA ALA A 199 8.42 0.16 37.13
C ALA A 199 9.21 -1.04 37.68
N ARG A 200 10.39 -0.79 38.26
CA ARG A 200 11.24 -1.81 38.90
C ARG A 200 10.47 -2.40 40.09
N GLY A 201 9.52 -3.28 39.82
CA GLY A 201 8.95 -4.17 40.82
C GLY A 201 10.02 -5.21 41.14
N LYS A 202 10.49 -5.21 42.39
CA LYS A 202 11.42 -6.22 42.92
C LYS A 202 10.94 -7.62 42.52
N GLY A 203 11.78 -8.40 41.84
CA GLY A 203 11.66 -9.85 41.80
C GLY A 203 11.04 -10.52 40.56
N LYS A 204 11.20 -9.99 39.34
CA LYS A 204 10.97 -10.82 38.14
C LYS A 204 12.24 -11.59 37.77
N LYS A 205 12.18 -12.92 37.87
CA LYS A 205 13.14 -13.84 37.25
C LYS A 205 13.17 -13.58 35.74
N GLN A 206 14.35 -13.64 35.12
CA GLN A 206 14.49 -13.63 33.67
C GLN A 206 13.51 -14.66 33.09
N GLY A 207 12.74 -14.25 32.08
CA GLY A 207 11.84 -15.17 31.37
C GLY A 207 12.63 -16.33 30.74
N PRO A 208 11.98 -17.46 30.44
CA PRO A 208 12.62 -18.57 29.75
C PRO A 208 13.26 -18.10 28.43
N PRO A 209 14.35 -18.75 27.98
CA PRO A 209 15.01 -18.42 26.71
C PRO A 209 13.97 -18.36 25.59
N VAL A 210 14.00 -17.27 24.82
CA VAL A 210 13.08 -17.06 23.67
C VAL A 210 13.45 -17.96 22.49
N HIS A 211 14.63 -18.60 22.53
CA HIS A 211 15.16 -19.50 21.49
C HIS A 211 15.92 -20.67 22.12
N ASP A 212 16.01 -21.77 21.36
CA ASP A 212 16.82 -22.93 21.71
C ASP A 212 18.31 -22.53 21.70
N ASP A 213 19.02 -22.84 22.78
CA ASP A 213 20.46 -22.66 22.88
C ASP A 213 21.13 -23.72 22.01
N LEU A 214 21.38 -23.40 20.74
CA LEU A 214 22.02 -24.31 19.78
C LEU A 214 23.49 -24.60 20.13
N VAL A 215 24.11 -23.75 20.95
CA VAL A 215 25.48 -23.95 21.44
C VAL A 215 25.48 -24.75 22.74
N GLN A 216 24.38 -24.78 23.49
CA GLN A 216 24.25 -25.46 24.79
C GLN A 216 25.38 -25.14 25.78
N ARG A 217 26.00 -23.94 25.65
CA ARG A 217 27.23 -23.52 26.34
C ARG A 217 28.48 -24.35 26.04
N GLU A 218 28.48 -25.14 24.97
CA GLU A 218 29.65 -25.81 24.42
C GLU A 218 30.37 -24.90 23.42
N PHE A 219 31.33 -24.11 23.91
CA PHE A 219 32.14 -23.20 23.10
C PHE A 219 33.37 -23.90 22.49
N THR A 220 33.16 -25.11 21.97
CA THR A 220 34.20 -25.92 21.31
C THR A 220 33.70 -26.39 19.97
N ALA A 221 34.60 -26.44 18.98
CA ALA A 221 34.29 -26.90 17.64
C ALA A 221 35.37 -27.89 17.18
N ASP A 222 34.98 -28.90 16.40
CA ASP A 222 35.84 -29.95 15.85
C ASP A 222 36.45 -29.57 14.49
N GLY A 223 36.05 -28.43 13.93
CA GLY A 223 36.58 -27.89 12.68
C GLY A 223 36.20 -26.42 12.47
N PRO A 224 36.85 -25.74 11.49
CA PRO A 224 36.56 -24.35 11.17
C PRO A 224 35.14 -24.16 10.64
N ASN A 225 34.55 -22.98 10.87
CA ASN A 225 33.21 -22.60 10.35
C ASN A 225 32.06 -23.49 10.87
N LYS A 226 32.22 -24.02 12.08
CA LYS A 226 31.14 -24.75 12.79
C LYS A 226 30.42 -23.83 13.76
N VAL A 227 31.18 -23.09 14.57
CA VAL A 227 30.66 -22.15 15.56
C VAL A 227 31.45 -20.85 15.48
N TRP A 228 30.73 -19.75 15.31
CA TRP A 228 31.25 -18.39 15.34
C TRP A 228 30.68 -17.64 16.53
N LEU A 229 31.52 -16.90 17.23
CA LEU A 229 31.13 -15.99 18.31
C LEU A 229 31.17 -14.56 17.79
N THR A 230 30.17 -13.75 18.15
CA THR A 230 30.14 -12.32 17.84
C THR A 230 29.92 -11.49 19.08
N ASP A 231 30.65 -10.38 19.18
CA ASP A 231 30.47 -9.36 20.22
C ASP A 231 30.59 -7.95 19.61
N ILE A 232 29.95 -6.97 20.27
CA ILE A 232 30.09 -5.55 19.93
C ILE A 232 30.75 -4.83 21.09
N THR A 233 31.92 -4.26 20.84
CA THR A 233 32.69 -3.53 21.85
C THR A 233 32.72 -2.03 21.52
N GLU A 234 32.51 -1.18 22.54
CA GLU A 234 32.69 0.27 22.47
C GLU A 234 34.14 0.64 22.83
N HIS A 235 34.79 1.39 21.96
CA HIS A 235 36.11 1.97 22.16
C HIS A 235 36.02 3.50 22.17
N LYS A 236 36.71 4.16 23.10
CA LYS A 236 36.85 5.62 23.11
C LYS A 236 38.05 6.02 22.27
N THR A 237 37.88 7.02 21.41
CA THR A 237 38.93 7.59 20.56
C THR A 237 38.98 9.11 20.74
N GLY A 238 40.00 9.77 20.18
CA GLY A 238 40.10 11.24 20.19
C GLY A 238 39.00 11.96 19.40
N GLU A 239 38.34 11.25 18.48
CA GLU A 239 37.29 11.77 17.60
C GLU A 239 35.87 11.38 18.07
N GLY A 240 35.76 10.63 19.17
CA GLY A 240 34.49 10.16 19.72
C GLY A 240 34.46 8.66 20.01
N LYS A 241 33.27 8.10 20.12
CA LYS A 241 33.07 6.66 20.35
C LYS A 241 33.16 5.90 19.03
N LEU A 242 33.75 4.72 19.09
CA LEU A 242 33.90 3.78 17.98
C LEU A 242 33.37 2.42 18.43
N TYR A 243 32.43 1.85 17.68
CA TYR A 243 31.88 0.53 17.93
C TYR A 243 32.50 -0.48 16.96
N LEU A 244 33.10 -1.54 17.49
CA LEU A 244 33.66 -2.65 16.73
C LEU A 244 32.78 -3.87 16.95
N CYS A 245 32.26 -4.46 15.87
CA CYS A 245 31.71 -5.81 15.89
C CYS A 245 32.75 -6.76 15.30
N ALA A 246 33.11 -7.81 16.04
CA ALA A 246 34.08 -8.81 15.60
C ALA A 246 33.48 -10.21 15.67
N ILE A 247 33.75 -11.02 14.67
CA ILE A 247 33.32 -12.42 14.57
C ILE A 247 34.55 -13.31 14.68
N LYS A 248 34.54 -14.18 15.69
CA LYS A 248 35.62 -15.12 16.01
C LYS A 248 35.19 -16.54 15.68
N ASP A 249 36.03 -17.28 14.95
CA ASP A 249 35.85 -18.71 14.73
C ASP A 249 36.37 -19.51 15.94
N VAL A 250 35.51 -20.32 16.56
CA VAL A 250 35.81 -21.02 17.81
C VAL A 250 36.96 -22.02 17.64
N PHE A 251 37.01 -22.73 16.51
CA PHE A 251 38.04 -23.73 16.25
C PHE A 251 39.43 -23.10 16.08
N SER A 252 39.54 -22.08 15.21
CA SER A 252 40.84 -21.49 14.88
C SER A 252 41.25 -20.33 15.80
N ASN A 253 40.36 -19.86 16.67
CA ASN A 253 40.52 -18.64 17.46
C ASN A 253 40.80 -17.37 16.64
N LYS A 254 40.61 -17.39 15.32
CA LYS A 254 40.85 -16.24 14.43
C LYS A 254 39.61 -15.36 14.34
N ILE A 255 39.83 -14.06 14.23
CA ILE A 255 38.79 -13.14 13.77
C ILE A 255 38.59 -13.38 12.28
N VAL A 256 37.38 -13.80 11.92
CA VAL A 256 37.01 -14.17 10.55
C VAL A 256 36.24 -13.08 9.83
N GLY A 257 35.70 -12.12 10.57
CA GLY A 257 35.16 -10.89 10.00
C GLY A 257 34.95 -9.83 11.06
N TYR A 258 34.89 -8.58 10.64
CA TYR A 258 34.64 -7.45 11.52
C TYR A 258 33.97 -6.29 10.78
N SER A 259 33.39 -5.38 11.55
CA SER A 259 32.90 -4.09 11.06
C SER A 259 33.05 -3.04 12.15
N ILE A 260 33.24 -1.78 11.74
CA ILE A 260 33.42 -0.65 12.64
C ILE A 260 32.45 0.47 12.24
N ASP A 261 31.85 1.15 13.22
CA ASP A 261 31.00 2.33 13.00
C ASP A 261 31.08 3.29 14.20
N SER A 262 30.81 4.56 13.96
CA SER A 262 30.68 5.60 15.01
C SER A 262 29.44 5.42 15.89
N ARG A 263 28.45 4.65 15.43
CA ARG A 263 27.19 4.38 16.13
C ARG A 263 26.96 2.88 16.27
N MET A 264 26.39 2.47 17.40
CA MET A 264 25.97 1.08 17.61
C MET A 264 24.64 0.82 16.89
N LYS A 265 24.71 0.41 15.62
CA LYS A 265 23.55 0.06 14.76
C LYS A 265 23.47 -1.45 14.53
N SER A 266 22.28 -2.00 14.26
CA SER A 266 22.09 -3.40 13.83
C SER A 266 22.92 -3.77 12.60
N SER A 267 23.07 -2.83 11.67
CA SER A 267 23.84 -2.98 10.43
C SER A 267 25.33 -3.24 10.67
N LEU A 268 25.88 -2.82 11.81
CA LEU A 268 27.26 -3.11 12.20
C LEU A 268 27.51 -4.63 12.27
N ALA A 269 26.59 -5.37 12.91
CA ALA A 269 26.69 -6.82 13.01
C ALA A 269 26.45 -7.52 11.66
N VAL A 270 25.48 -7.03 10.88
CA VAL A 270 25.19 -7.57 9.54
C VAL A 270 26.40 -7.41 8.60
N ARG A 271 27.09 -6.26 8.66
CA ARG A 271 28.31 -6.00 7.88
C ARG A 271 29.47 -6.88 8.32
N ALA A 272 29.66 -7.07 9.63
CA ALA A 272 30.67 -7.98 10.15
C ALA A 272 30.43 -9.42 9.69
N LEU A 273 29.18 -9.87 9.70
CA LEU A 273 28.79 -11.20 9.20
C LEU A 273 29.01 -11.34 7.70
N SER A 274 28.59 -10.35 6.92
CA SER A 274 28.79 -10.34 5.47
C SER A 274 30.28 -10.38 5.11
N ASN A 275 31.10 -9.63 5.86
CA ASN A 275 32.56 -9.68 5.73
C ASN A 275 33.12 -11.07 6.05
N ALA A 276 32.65 -11.71 7.12
CA ALA A 276 33.08 -13.07 7.48
C ALA A 276 32.73 -14.12 6.43
N VAL A 277 31.50 -14.06 5.90
CA VAL A 277 31.04 -14.94 4.82
C VAL A 277 31.88 -14.73 3.56
N ALA A 278 32.14 -13.47 3.18
CA ALA A 278 32.95 -13.16 2.00
C ALA A 278 34.38 -13.69 2.11
N LEU A 279 34.98 -13.65 3.31
CA LEU A 279 36.33 -14.15 3.56
C LEU A 279 36.43 -15.68 3.64
N ARG A 280 35.38 -16.36 4.11
CA ARG A 280 35.40 -17.81 4.39
C ARG A 280 34.71 -18.65 3.32
N GLY A 281 33.95 -18.03 2.42
CA GLY A 281 33.25 -18.69 1.32
C GLY A 281 32.00 -19.44 1.81
N ASN A 282 31.91 -20.74 1.50
CA ASN A 282 30.76 -21.54 1.90
C ASN A 282 30.81 -21.87 3.41
N VAL A 283 29.90 -21.25 4.16
CA VAL A 283 29.75 -21.44 5.62
C VAL A 283 28.38 -22.00 5.99
N ALA A 284 27.73 -22.70 5.06
CA ALA A 284 26.45 -23.35 5.30
C ALA A 284 26.53 -24.32 6.49
N GLY A 285 25.61 -24.15 7.45
CA GLY A 285 25.59 -24.92 8.69
C GLY A 285 26.46 -24.36 9.83
N CYS A 286 27.15 -23.23 9.63
CA CYS A 286 27.83 -22.53 10.72
C CYS A 286 26.81 -21.89 11.66
N VAL A 287 26.96 -22.15 12.97
CA VAL A 287 26.15 -21.52 14.01
C VAL A 287 26.83 -20.22 14.43
N ILE A 288 26.09 -19.10 14.41
CA ILE A 288 26.55 -17.84 14.98
C ILE A 288 25.91 -17.61 16.35
N HIS A 289 26.73 -17.36 17.35
CA HIS A 289 26.32 -17.07 18.72
C HIS A 289 26.70 -15.64 19.09
N SER A 290 25.70 -14.89 19.59
CA SER A 290 25.87 -13.55 20.14
C SER A 290 25.47 -13.59 21.60
N ASP A 291 26.30 -13.03 22.47
CA ASP A 291 25.88 -12.75 23.83
C ASP A 291 24.79 -11.66 23.83
N ARG A 292 23.93 -11.67 24.85
CA ARG A 292 22.72 -10.83 24.92
C ARG A 292 23.06 -9.34 25.05
N GLY A 293 23.34 -8.68 23.94
CA GLY A 293 23.23 -7.23 23.76
C GLY A 293 21.81 -6.83 23.33
N SER A 294 21.42 -5.57 23.51
CA SER A 294 20.08 -5.06 23.18
C SER A 294 19.77 -5.01 21.68
N GLN A 295 20.73 -5.28 20.79
CA GLN A 295 20.57 -5.02 19.36
C GLN A 295 19.95 -6.21 18.61
N GLY A 296 18.74 -6.03 18.09
CA GLY A 296 17.90 -7.07 17.50
C GLY A 296 18.31 -7.60 16.11
N GLY A 297 19.32 -7.03 15.44
CA GLY A 297 19.70 -7.39 14.07
C GLY A 297 20.17 -8.85 13.90
N LEU A 298 20.92 -9.38 14.89
CA LEU A 298 21.38 -10.77 14.90
C LEU A 298 20.27 -11.79 15.24
N LYS A 299 19.09 -11.31 15.64
CA LYS A 299 17.93 -12.15 15.97
C LYS A 299 17.27 -12.75 14.72
N TRP A 300 17.54 -12.19 13.54
CA TRP A 300 17.06 -12.70 12.24
C TRP A 300 17.96 -13.82 11.69
N SER A 301 19.27 -13.72 11.86
CA SER A 301 20.23 -14.71 11.36
C SER A 301 20.30 -15.97 12.21
N SER A 302 19.87 -15.92 13.48
CA SER A 302 19.84 -17.10 14.36
C SER A 302 18.72 -18.12 14.04
N GLN A 303 17.90 -17.87 13.01
CA GLN A 303 16.63 -18.59 12.78
C GLN A 303 16.42 -19.17 11.38
N HIS A 304 17.39 -19.11 10.46
CA HIS A 304 17.25 -19.80 9.17
C HIS A 304 18.45 -20.72 8.92
N LEU A 305 18.18 -22.02 9.02
CA LEU A 305 18.97 -23.06 8.38
C LEU A 305 18.49 -23.16 6.92
N ASP A 306 18.57 -22.06 6.18
CA ASP A 306 18.16 -22.08 4.78
C ASP A 306 19.34 -22.52 3.91
N ARG A 307 19.29 -23.82 3.60
CA ARG A 307 19.66 -24.29 2.27
C ARG A 307 18.96 -23.41 1.24
N GLU A 308 19.70 -22.49 0.64
CA GLU A 308 19.56 -22.09 -0.77
C GLU A 308 20.78 -21.27 -1.19
N VAL A 309 21.94 -21.94 -1.21
CA VAL A 309 22.93 -21.68 -2.28
C VAL A 309 22.49 -22.55 -3.46
N GLU A 310 21.39 -22.18 -4.11
CA GLU A 310 21.09 -22.67 -5.46
C GLU A 310 21.02 -21.47 -6.40
N ARG A 311 22.11 -21.34 -7.17
CA ARG A 311 22.17 -20.90 -8.56
C ARG A 311 20.99 -20.08 -9.07
N TRP A 312 21.33 -18.88 -9.51
CA TRP A 312 20.82 -18.33 -10.76
C TRP A 312 20.82 -19.41 -11.86
N GLY A 313 19.66 -19.97 -12.21
CA GLY A 313 19.51 -20.93 -13.31
C GLY A 313 18.22 -21.74 -13.31
N HIS A 314 17.22 -21.28 -14.07
CA HIS A 314 16.12 -22.00 -14.75
C HIS A 314 15.33 -23.16 -14.06
N ARG A 315 14.03 -22.89 -13.84
CA ARG A 315 12.82 -23.75 -13.97
C ARG A 315 12.96 -25.29 -13.87
N THR A 316 12.32 -25.91 -12.87
CA THR A 316 11.03 -26.68 -12.94
C THR A 316 10.87 -27.68 -11.77
N GLY A 317 9.69 -27.71 -11.15
CA GLY A 317 8.98 -28.96 -10.85
C GLY A 317 9.23 -29.72 -9.53
N ARG A 318 8.18 -29.69 -8.68
CA ARG A 318 7.63 -30.79 -7.83
C ARG A 318 8.08 -30.93 -6.37
N ARG A 319 7.07 -30.82 -5.49
CA ARG A 319 7.05 -31.08 -4.03
C ARG A 319 7.04 -32.57 -3.70
N VAL A 320 7.65 -32.96 -2.58
CA VAL A 320 7.16 -34.04 -1.68
C VAL A 320 7.48 -33.70 -0.21
N CYS A 321 6.58 -34.13 0.68
CA CYS A 321 6.37 -33.82 2.09
C CYS A 321 6.73 -35.02 3.01
N GLY A 322 7.06 -34.77 4.28
CA GLY A 322 6.98 -35.74 5.40
C GLY A 322 7.86 -35.32 6.61
N ARG A 323 7.33 -34.85 7.76
CA ARG A 323 6.60 -35.47 8.90
C ARG A 323 7.48 -36.18 9.98
N ILE A 324 7.46 -35.57 11.18
CA ILE A 324 7.22 -36.11 12.56
C ILE A 324 8.36 -36.84 13.32
N GLY A 325 8.52 -36.48 14.62
CA GLY A 325 8.79 -37.47 15.69
C GLY A 325 9.49 -36.97 16.95
N ALA A 326 8.74 -36.80 18.05
CA ALA A 326 9.19 -36.39 19.38
C ALA A 326 9.57 -37.56 20.32
N ARG A 327 10.38 -37.33 21.36
CA ARG A 327 10.11 -37.60 22.81
C ARG A 327 11.37 -37.57 23.71
N SER A 328 11.23 -36.97 24.90
CA SER A 328 12.08 -37.06 26.11
C SER A 328 11.82 -38.38 26.90
N PRO A 329 12.36 -38.69 28.13
CA PRO A 329 12.64 -37.81 29.29
C PRO A 329 13.88 -38.15 30.21
N ARG A 330 14.03 -37.27 31.23
CA ARG A 330 14.97 -37.12 32.39
C ARG A 330 15.04 -38.36 33.35
N PRO A 331 15.60 -38.35 34.61
CA PRO A 331 16.25 -37.28 35.44
C PRO A 331 17.42 -37.69 36.40
N VAL A 332 17.97 -36.71 37.15
CA VAL A 332 18.20 -36.65 38.63
C VAL A 332 19.40 -35.73 38.98
N GLY A 333 19.27 -34.93 40.05
CA GLY A 333 20.15 -33.79 40.35
C GLY A 333 20.89 -33.82 41.69
N ARG A 334 21.39 -32.66 42.15
CA ARG A 334 21.53 -32.24 43.56
C ARG A 334 22.03 -30.79 43.66
N ARG A 335 21.70 -30.18 44.80
CA ARG A 335 21.97 -28.79 45.23
C ARG A 335 23.31 -28.65 45.95
N SER A 336 23.92 -27.47 45.89
CA SER A 336 24.43 -26.74 47.08
C SER A 336 24.70 -25.26 46.75
N ARG A 337 24.75 -24.46 47.82
CA ARG A 337 24.63 -22.99 47.90
C ARG A 337 26.00 -22.30 47.89
N GLY A 338 26.02 -21.00 47.55
CA GLY A 338 26.81 -20.02 48.32
C GLY A 338 27.62 -18.98 47.56
N ALA A 339 27.39 -17.71 47.95
CA ALA A 339 28.26 -16.53 47.87
C ALA A 339 28.34 -15.71 46.56
N LYS A 340 28.04 -14.42 46.74
CA LYS A 340 28.26 -13.29 45.85
C LYS A 340 29.68 -12.78 46.03
N THR A 341 30.33 -12.36 44.94
CA THR A 341 31.22 -11.18 44.88
C THR A 341 31.25 -10.64 43.46
N GLU A 342 31.43 -9.33 43.37
CA GLU A 342 31.41 -8.51 42.15
C GLU A 342 32.68 -8.64 41.31
N SER A 343 32.56 -8.10 40.09
CA SER A 343 33.59 -7.46 39.26
C SER A 343 34.29 -8.30 38.18
N GLY A 344 34.15 -7.79 36.96
CA GLY A 344 35.09 -7.78 35.84
C GLY A 344 35.90 -9.04 35.54
N SER A 345 35.61 -9.67 34.42
CA SER A 345 36.63 -10.44 33.71
C SER A 345 36.32 -10.44 32.22
N GLY A 346 37.20 -9.79 31.47
CA GLY A 346 37.39 -10.10 30.06
C GLY A 346 37.82 -11.56 29.91
N TRP A 347 37.53 -12.09 28.74
CA TRP A 347 37.87 -13.43 28.28
C TRP A 347 39.27 -13.87 28.75
N GLN A 348 39.32 -14.85 29.64
CA GLN A 348 40.52 -15.63 29.92
C GLN A 348 40.22 -17.12 29.75
N SER A 349 40.95 -17.67 28.78
CA SER A 349 41.28 -19.07 28.45
C SER A 349 40.15 -20.03 28.10
#